data_AF-A0A2M9W9N1-F1
#
_entry.id   AF-A0A2M9W9N1-F1
#
_cell.length_a   1.000
_cell.length_b   1.000
_cell.length_c   1.000
_cell.angle_alpha   90.00
_cell.angle_beta   90.00
_cell.angle_gamma   90.00
#
_symmetry.space_group_name_H-M   'P 1'
#
loop_
_entity.id
_entity.type
_entity.pdbx_description
1 polymer ?
#
loop_
_entity_poly.entity_id
_entity_poly.type
_entity_poly.pdbx_seq_one_letter_code
_entity_poly.pdbx_strand_id
1 'polypeptide(L)'
;MSQTMSQKLARDSLGNAETFAGGVYVTKNGVAELFIQTAAERDAELREIQEERNINALFKLATLAKKEIEDGKGMTPDEARRKLREARK
;
A
#
# COMPACT_ATOMS: atom_id res chain seq x y z
N MET A 1 -1.11 -8.33 -20.15
CA MET A 1 -0.04 -9.22 -20.66
C MET A 1 1.27 -8.64 -20.17
N SER A 2 2.03 -9.39 -19.38
CA SER A 2 3.35 -8.95 -18.91
C SER A 2 4.30 -8.86 -20.09
N GLN A 3 4.79 -7.66 -20.40
CA GLN A 3 5.76 -7.47 -21.47
C GLN A 3 7.14 -7.91 -20.99
N THR A 4 7.90 -8.57 -21.86
CA THR A 4 9.27 -9.01 -21.58
C THR A 4 10.20 -8.43 -22.62
N MET A 5 11.35 -7.92 -22.21
CA MET A 5 12.37 -7.39 -23.12
C MET A 5 13.78 -7.90 -22.76
N SER A 6 14.69 -7.88 -23.73
CA SER A 6 16.09 -8.22 -23.47
C SER A 6 16.81 -7.08 -22.74
N GLN A 7 17.87 -7.40 -21.98
CA GLN A 7 18.69 -6.39 -21.30
C GLN A 7 19.29 -5.36 -22.27
N LYS A 8 19.66 -5.78 -23.48
CA LYS A 8 20.17 -4.85 -24.51
C LYS A 8 19.10 -3.83 -24.88
N LEU A 9 17.92 -4.30 -25.26
CA LEU A 9 16.80 -3.44 -25.64
C LEU A 9 16.39 -2.51 -24.49
N ALA A 10 16.36 -3.03 -23.25
CA ALA A 10 16.06 -2.22 -22.08
C ALA A 10 17.03 -1.03 -21.94
N ARG A 11 18.34 -1.27 -22.09
CA ARG A 11 19.36 -0.21 -22.00
C ARG A 11 19.19 0.84 -23.09
N ASP A 12 18.96 0.40 -24.32
CA ASP A 12 18.77 1.28 -25.48
C ASP A 12 17.51 2.15 -25.34
N SER A 13 16.51 1.66 -24.59
CA SER A 13 15.21 2.33 -24.37
C SER A 13 15.12 3.16 -23.08
N LEU A 14 16.14 3.22 -22.23
CA LEU A 14 16.09 3.96 -20.94
C LEU A 14 15.75 5.45 -21.07
N GLY A 15 16.01 6.05 -22.23
CA GLY A 15 15.66 7.45 -22.51
C GLY A 15 14.17 7.69 -22.80
N ASN A 16 13.36 6.63 -22.95
CA ASN A 16 11.93 6.72 -23.22
C ASN A 16 11.11 5.98 -22.16
N ALA A 17 10.56 6.73 -21.20
CA ALA A 17 9.76 6.17 -20.12
C ALA A 17 8.51 5.40 -20.60
N GLU A 18 7.92 5.78 -21.73
CA GLU A 18 6.75 5.08 -22.29
C GLU A 18 7.05 3.62 -22.65
N THR A 19 8.32 3.30 -22.93
CA THR A 19 8.75 1.93 -23.22
C THR A 19 8.62 1.00 -22.01
N PHE A 20 8.49 1.57 -20.81
CA PHE A 20 8.32 0.84 -19.55
C PHE A 20 6.94 1.03 -18.92
N ALA A 21 6.02 1.72 -19.59
CA ALA A 21 4.65 1.89 -19.13
C ALA A 21 3.93 0.53 -19.06
N GLY A 22 3.17 0.31 -17.99
CA GLY A 22 2.56 -0.97 -17.66
C GLY A 22 3.52 -2.00 -17.06
N GLY A 23 4.79 -1.66 -16.90
CA GLY A 23 5.80 -2.50 -16.28
C GLY A 23 6.34 -3.61 -17.19
N VAL A 24 7.65 -3.79 -17.22
CA VAL A 24 8.33 -4.72 -18.12
C VAL A 24 9.36 -5.56 -17.38
N TYR A 25 9.37 -6.86 -17.67
CA TYR A 25 10.42 -7.77 -17.21
C TYR A 25 11.60 -7.74 -18.17
N VAL A 26 12.77 -7.40 -17.65
CA VAL A 26 14.03 -7.43 -18.38
C VAL A 26 14.70 -8.77 -18.18
N THR A 27 15.03 -9.42 -19.28
CA THR A 27 15.64 -10.74 -19.32
C THR A 27 17.08 -10.69 -19.80
N LYS A 28 17.90 -11.60 -19.28
CA LYS A 28 19.25 -11.88 -19.73
C LYS A 28 19.35 -13.38 -19.97
N ASN A 29 19.75 -13.77 -21.18
CA ASN A 29 19.82 -15.18 -21.59
C ASN A 29 18.50 -15.96 -21.34
N GLY A 30 17.34 -15.30 -21.51
CA GLY A 30 16.02 -15.90 -21.33
C GLY A 30 15.52 -15.98 -19.89
N VAL A 31 16.31 -15.56 -18.90
CA VAL A 31 15.90 -15.50 -17.48
C VAL A 31 15.55 -14.06 -17.10
N ALA A 32 14.41 -13.86 -16.43
CA ALA A 32 14.01 -12.54 -15.93
C ALA A 32 14.87 -12.14 -14.73
N GLU A 33 15.54 -10.99 -14.82
CA GLU A 33 16.46 -10.50 -13.77
C GLU A 33 15.95 -9.22 -13.10
N LEU A 34 15.13 -8.43 -13.79
CA LEU A 34 14.69 -7.12 -13.31
C LEU A 34 13.27 -6.83 -13.79
N PHE A 35 12.52 -6.08 -13.00
CA PHE A 35 11.26 -5.45 -13.41
C PHE A 35 11.45 -3.93 -13.40
N ILE A 36 11.09 -3.27 -14.50
CA ILE A 36 11.15 -1.81 -14.63
C ILE A 36 9.73 -1.32 -14.88
N GLN A 37 9.32 -0.30 -14.14
CA GLN A 37 8.08 0.45 -14.36
C GLN A 37 8.35 1.94 -14.16
N THR A 38 7.40 2.78 -14.54
CA THR A 38 7.55 4.23 -14.35
C THR A 38 7.43 4.60 -12.86
N ALA A 39 8.07 5.70 -12.45
CA ALA A 39 7.96 6.19 -11.08
C ALA A 39 6.50 6.57 -10.73
N ALA A 40 5.77 7.17 -11.67
CA ALA A 40 4.38 7.56 -11.48
C ALA A 40 3.46 6.36 -11.20
N GLU A 41 3.64 5.25 -11.91
CA GLU A 41 2.92 4.00 -11.65
C GLU A 41 3.25 3.45 -10.27
N ARG A 42 4.52 3.45 -9.89
CA ARG A 42 4.93 3.00 -8.55
C ARG A 42 4.32 3.86 -7.45
N ASP A 43 4.26 5.17 -7.62
CA ASP A 43 3.67 6.09 -6.65
C ASP A 43 2.14 5.93 -6.56
N ALA A 44 1.47 5.60 -7.66
CA ALA A 44 0.05 5.25 -7.65
C ALA A 44 -0.19 3.94 -6.89
N GLU A 45 0.56 2.89 -7.20
CA GLU A 45 0.49 1.58 -6.53
C GLU A 45 0.70 1.71 -5.01
N LEU A 46 1.72 2.48 -4.58
CA LEU A 46 2.00 2.68 -3.17
C LEU A 46 0.88 3.43 -2.43
N ARG A 47 0.21 4.38 -3.10
CA ARG A 47 -0.95 5.08 -2.53
C ARG A 47 -2.13 4.15 -2.37
N GLU A 48 -2.44 3.33 -3.37
CA GLU A 48 -3.51 2.33 -3.31
C GLU A 48 -3.25 1.31 -2.19
N ILE A 49 -2.03 0.78 -2.09
CA ILE A 49 -1.65 -0.13 -1.00
C ILE A 49 -1.84 0.53 0.37
N GLN A 50 -1.46 1.79 0.51
CA GLN A 50 -1.62 2.50 1.78
C GLN A 50 -3.10 2.75 2.11
N GLU A 51 -3.91 3.10 1.12
CA GLU A 51 -5.35 3.29 1.28
C GLU A 51 -6.04 1.99 1.69
N GLU A 52 -5.75 0.87 1.01
CA GLU A 52 -6.28 -0.43 1.38
C GLU A 52 -5.89 -0.85 2.80
N ARG A 53 -4.64 -0.59 3.20
CA ARG A 53 -4.17 -0.85 4.57
C ARG A 53 -4.94 -0.02 5.59
N ASN A 54 -5.20 1.25 5.29
CA ASN A 54 -5.97 2.14 6.16
C ASN A 54 -7.43 1.68 6.28
N ILE A 55 -8.07 1.33 5.17
CA ILE A 55 -9.44 0.80 5.15
C ILE A 55 -9.54 -0.48 5.99
N ASN A 56 -8.61 -1.42 5.79
CA ASN A 56 -8.58 -2.67 6.55
C ASN A 56 -8.36 -2.44 8.05
N ALA A 57 -7.50 -1.49 8.42
CA ALA A 57 -7.28 -1.12 9.82
C ALA A 57 -8.55 -0.52 10.44
N LEU A 58 -9.21 0.41 9.75
CA LEU A 58 -10.46 1.03 10.20
C LEU A 58 -11.57 -0.01 10.37
N PHE A 59 -11.71 -0.94 9.41
CA PHE A 59 -12.68 -2.01 9.49
C PHE A 59 -12.44 -2.91 10.72
N LYS A 60 -11.19 -3.30 10.98
CA LYS A 60 -10.83 -4.08 12.17
C LYS A 60 -11.15 -3.32 13.47
N LEU A 61 -10.82 -2.03 13.53
CA LEU A 61 -11.12 -1.19 14.69
C LEU A 61 -12.63 -1.06 14.92
N ALA A 62 -13.41 -0.81 13.87
CA ALA A 62 -14.87 -0.73 13.96
C ALA A 62 -15.51 -2.05 14.42
N THR A 63 -15.00 -3.17 13.92
CA THR A 63 -15.46 -4.51 14.30
C THR A 63 -15.14 -4.80 15.77
N LEU A 64 -13.95 -4.42 16.23
CA LEU A 64 -13.55 -4.56 17.63
C LEU A 64 -14.43 -3.69 18.54
N ALA A 65 -14.62 -2.42 18.20
CA ALA A 65 -15.44 -1.50 18.97
C ALA A 65 -16.90 -1.97 19.07
N LYS A 66 -17.46 -2.51 17.97
CA LYS A 66 -18.79 -3.12 17.99
C LYS A 66 -18.86 -4.27 19.00
N LYS A 67 -17.88 -5.16 19.00
CA LYS A 67 -17.80 -6.26 19.96
C LYS A 67 -17.68 -5.79 21.40
N GLU A 68 -16.89 -4.74 21.66
CA GLU A 68 -16.77 -4.17 23.02
C GLU A 68 -18.09 -3.59 23.52
N ILE A 69 -18.89 -2.97 22.64
CA ILE A 69 -20.23 -2.48 22.98
C ILE A 69 -21.16 -3.65 23.31
N GLU A 70 -21.17 -4.70 22.47
CA GLU A 70 -21.97 -5.91 22.69
C GLU A 70 -21.59 -6.63 24.01
N ASP A 71 -20.30 -6.64 24.35
CA ASP A 71 -19.76 -7.19 25.61
C ASP A 71 -19.99 -6.27 26.83
N GLY A 72 -20.55 -5.06 26.64
CA GLY A 72 -20.73 -4.08 27.72
C GLY A 72 -19.42 -3.46 28.24
N LYS A 73 -18.33 -3.55 27.48
CA LYS A 73 -16.97 -3.09 27.84
C LYS A 73 -16.66 -1.65 27.39
N GLY A 74 -17.69 -0.89 27.01
CA GLY A 74 -17.56 0.51 26.61
C GLY A 74 -17.29 1.46 27.80
N MET A 75 -17.03 2.72 27.46
CA MET A 75 -16.91 3.80 28.44
C MET A 75 -17.98 4.86 28.16
N THR A 76 -18.49 5.49 29.21
CA THR A 76 -19.31 6.70 29.07
C THR A 76 -18.45 7.90 28.65
N PRO A 77 -19.03 8.94 28.03
CA PRO A 77 -18.29 10.15 27.67
C PRO A 77 -17.56 10.81 28.85
N ASP A 78 -18.13 10.76 30.06
CA ASP A 78 -17.53 11.35 31.25
C ASP A 78 -16.34 10.53 31.77
N GLU A 79 -16.43 9.20 31.75
CA GLU A 79 -15.31 8.32 32.08
C GLU A 79 -14.15 8.49 31.10
N ALA A 80 -14.45 8.63 29.81
CA ALA A 80 -13.45 8.90 28.77
C ALA A 80 -12.76 10.26 29.00
N ARG A 81 -13.53 11.32 29.28
CA ARG A 81 -13.00 12.65 29.62
C ARG A 81 -12.16 12.66 30.89
N ARG A 82 -12.51 11.84 31.89
CA ARG A 82 -11.72 11.70 33.12
C ARG A 82 -10.37 11.05 32.81
N LYS A 83 -10.35 9.89 32.13
CA LYS A 83 -9.10 9.21 31.72
C LYS A 83 -8.18 10.12 30.90
N LEU A 84 -8.72 10.85 29.94
CA LEU A 84 -7.94 11.80 29.12
C LEU A 84 -7.29 12.91 29.94
N ARG A 85 -7.95 13.37 31.00
CA ARG A 85 -7.40 14.39 31.91
C ARG A 85 -6.33 13.81 32.83
N GLU A 86 -6.52 12.59 33.30
CA GLU A 86 -5.55 11.87 34.14
C GLU A 86 -4.25 11.58 33.38
N ALA A 87 -4.33 11.16 32.11
CA ALA A 87 -3.16 10.87 31.27
C ALA A 87 -2.32 12.10 30.87
N ARG A 88 -2.79 13.31 31.15
CA ARG A 88 -2.08 14.58 30.87
C ARG A 88 -1.30 15.12 32.07
N LYS A 89 -1.43 14.49 33.24
CA LYS A 89 -0.63 14.80 34.44
C LYS A 89 0.63 13.97 34.45
#